data_AF-A0AAD1NUQ7-F1
#
_entry.id   AF-A0AAD1NUQ7-F1
#
_cell.length_a   1.000
_cell.length_b   1.000
_cell.length_c   1.000
_cell.angle_alpha   90.00
_cell.angle_beta   90.00
_cell.angle_gamma   90.00
#
_symmetry.space_group_name_H-M   'P 1'
#
loop_
_entity.id
_entity.type
_entity.pdbx_description
1 polymer ?
#
loop_
_entity_poly.entity_id
_entity_poly.type
_entity_poly.pdbx_seq_one_letter_code
_entity_poly.pdbx_strand_id
1 'polypeptide(L)'
;MSRLCSLGCWTTPPTTLPEASEHFDAARADILASIQFPTGVWQQVWSNNLTGWLNRKIRRRTDSVGIFPNRDAIVRFISAVLTEQTDEWAEECRYLGLEILAKSRLSPTANRYEHEETQMPALTN
;
A
#
# COMPACT_ATOMS: atom_id res chain seq x y z
N MET A 1 -10.46 20.45 -37.72
CA MET A 1 -9.85 19.10 -37.65
C MET A 1 -8.79 19.17 -36.57
N SER A 2 -9.13 19.31 -35.29
CA SER A 2 -9.89 18.35 -34.45
C SER A 2 -9.31 16.96 -34.52
N ARG A 3 -8.41 16.68 -33.58
CA ARG A 3 -8.13 15.41 -32.88
C ARG A 3 -6.77 15.61 -32.20
N LEU A 4 -6.69 15.34 -30.90
CA LEU A 4 -5.53 15.44 -29.97
C LEU A 4 -5.69 16.39 -28.76
N CYS A 5 -6.93 16.70 -28.35
CA CYS A 5 -7.22 17.00 -26.94
C CYS A 5 -8.20 15.94 -26.42
N SER A 6 -7.71 14.76 -26.04
CA SER A 6 -8.54 13.73 -25.38
C SER A 6 -7.77 12.87 -24.38
N LEU A 7 -6.67 13.38 -23.84
CA LEU A 7 -6.02 12.78 -22.68
C LEU A 7 -6.06 13.83 -21.57
N GLY A 8 -6.75 13.46 -20.49
CA GLY A 8 -7.15 14.35 -19.41
C GLY A 8 -6.01 15.25 -18.93
N CYS A 9 -6.31 16.53 -18.85
CA CYS A 9 -5.52 17.50 -18.11
C CYS A 9 -5.57 17.10 -16.63
N TRP A 10 -4.51 16.46 -16.13
CA TRP A 10 -4.34 16.17 -14.69
C TRP A 10 -4.16 17.45 -13.85
N THR A 11 -4.10 18.61 -14.51
CA THR A 11 -3.81 19.90 -13.90
C THR A 11 -5.06 20.62 -13.39
N THR A 12 -6.26 20.16 -13.71
CA THR A 12 -7.52 20.69 -13.17
C THR A 12 -8.21 19.66 -12.28
N PRO A 13 -8.43 19.94 -10.98
CA PRO A 13 -9.15 19.02 -10.11
C PRO A 13 -10.54 18.72 -10.69
N PRO A 14 -11.00 17.47 -10.62
CA PRO A 14 -12.30 17.08 -11.16
C PRO A 14 -13.41 17.84 -10.43
N THR A 15 -14.13 18.72 -11.15
CA THR A 15 -15.24 19.52 -10.62
C THR A 15 -16.49 18.71 -10.29
N THR A 16 -16.50 17.40 -10.59
CA THR A 16 -17.63 16.50 -10.38
C THR A 16 -17.80 16.06 -8.93
N LEU A 17 -16.76 16.16 -8.09
CA LEU A 17 -16.78 15.78 -6.66
C LEU A 17 -15.92 16.76 -5.83
N PRO A 18 -16.44 17.96 -5.50
CA PRO A 18 -15.65 19.02 -4.87
C PRO A 18 -15.14 18.63 -3.47
N GLU A 19 -15.96 17.96 -2.65
CA GLU A 19 -15.56 17.50 -1.31
C GLU A 19 -14.40 16.50 -1.36
N ALA A 20 -14.42 15.58 -2.33
CA ALA A 20 -13.32 14.63 -2.52
C ALA A 20 -12.03 15.36 -2.96
N SER A 21 -12.15 16.35 -3.85
CA SER A 21 -11.00 17.15 -4.28
C SER A 21 -10.37 17.90 -3.12
N GLU A 22 -11.17 18.59 -2.30
CA GLU A 22 -10.69 19.30 -1.12
C GLU A 22 -9.99 18.36 -0.13
N HIS A 23 -10.55 17.15 0.07
CA HIS A 23 -9.94 16.13 0.92
C HIS A 23 -8.59 15.65 0.37
N PHE A 24 -8.47 15.41 -0.94
CA PHE A 24 -7.20 15.02 -1.57
C PHE A 24 -6.16 16.13 -1.52
N ASP A 25 -6.56 17.39 -1.70
CA ASP A 25 -5.66 18.54 -1.60
C ASP A 25 -5.13 18.71 -0.18
N ALA A 26 -5.98 18.53 0.83
CA ALA A 26 -5.57 18.55 2.23
C ALA A 26 -4.61 17.39 2.58
N ALA A 27 -4.86 16.20 2.05
CA ALA A 27 -4.04 14.99 2.28
C ALA A 27 -2.86 14.83 1.30
N ARG A 28 -2.60 15.83 0.46
CA ARG A 28 -1.62 15.75 -0.64
C ARG A 28 -0.23 15.31 -0.18
N ALA A 29 0.24 15.85 0.95
CA ALA A 29 1.55 15.51 1.50
C ALA A 29 1.63 14.03 1.90
N ASP A 30 0.58 13.51 2.53
CA ASP A 30 0.52 12.13 3.01
C ASP A 30 0.43 11.12 1.86
N ILE A 31 -0.39 11.42 0.85
CA ILE A 31 -0.55 10.56 -0.33
C ILE A 31 0.78 10.47 -1.10
N LEU A 32 1.46 11.59 -1.26
CA LEU A 32 2.73 11.67 -1.99
C LEU A 32 3.94 11.24 -1.15
N ALA A 33 3.82 11.01 0.15
CA ALA A 33 4.95 10.57 0.99
C ALA A 33 5.62 9.30 0.46
N SER A 34 4.83 8.42 -0.15
CA SER A 34 5.27 7.16 -0.75
C SER A 34 6.25 7.31 -1.92
N ILE A 35 6.23 8.44 -2.66
CA ILE A 35 7.10 8.65 -3.84
C ILE A 35 8.57 8.87 -3.47
N GLN A 36 8.84 9.10 -2.19
CA GLN A 36 10.20 9.20 -1.65
C GLN A 36 10.89 7.83 -1.54
N PHE A 37 10.12 6.74 -1.62
CA PHE A 37 10.67 5.38 -1.59
C PHE A 37 10.98 4.87 -3.01
N PRO A 38 11.87 3.86 -3.15
CA PRO A 38 12.07 3.17 -4.41
C PRO A 38 10.75 2.64 -4.99
N THR A 39 10.59 2.69 -6.33
CA THR A 39 9.38 2.25 -7.05
C THR A 39 8.97 0.81 -6.74
N GLY A 40 9.92 -0.07 -6.43
CA GLY A 40 9.68 -1.46 -6.01
C GLY A 40 8.92 -1.62 -4.68
N VAL A 41 8.68 -0.52 -3.94
CA VAL A 41 7.92 -0.49 -2.67
C VAL A 41 6.51 0.07 -2.85
N TRP A 42 6.23 0.78 -3.96
CA TRP A 42 5.00 1.55 -4.10
C TRP A 42 3.74 0.67 -4.11
N GLN A 43 3.79 -0.47 -4.80
CA GLN A 43 2.66 -1.40 -4.86
C GLN A 43 2.30 -1.94 -3.47
N GLN A 44 3.30 -2.23 -2.65
CA GLN A 44 3.12 -2.70 -1.28
C GLN A 44 2.48 -1.62 -0.41
N VAL A 45 2.96 -0.37 -0.50
CA VAL A 45 2.49 0.77 0.30
C VAL A 45 1.08 1.21 -0.09
N TRP A 46 0.74 1.21 -1.38
CA TRP A 46 -0.60 1.60 -1.84
C TRP A 46 -1.63 0.50 -1.70
N SER A 47 -1.22 -0.77 -1.60
CA SER A 47 -2.16 -1.87 -1.43
C SER A 47 -2.80 -1.85 -0.04
N ASN A 48 -4.11 -2.04 0.01
CA ASN A 48 -4.83 -2.30 1.26
C ASN A 48 -4.87 -3.80 1.61
N ASN A 49 -4.16 -4.64 0.85
CA ASN A 49 -4.30 -6.10 0.93
C ASN A 49 -3.90 -6.63 2.33
N LEU A 50 -2.81 -6.12 2.91
CA LEU A 50 -2.36 -6.51 4.25
C LEU A 50 -3.39 -6.19 5.32
N THR A 51 -3.88 -4.94 5.34
CA THR A 51 -4.90 -4.48 6.27
C THR A 51 -6.22 -5.23 6.08
N GLY A 52 -6.64 -5.43 4.83
CA GLY A 52 -7.85 -6.18 4.50
C GLY A 52 -7.77 -7.65 4.92
N TRP A 53 -6.63 -8.30 4.70
CA TRP A 53 -6.37 -9.67 5.13
C TRP A 53 -6.36 -9.79 6.66
N LEU A 54 -5.66 -8.89 7.35
CA LEU A 54 -5.60 -8.88 8.81
C LEU A 54 -6.97 -8.66 9.44
N ASN A 55 -7.74 -7.69 8.91
CA ASN A 55 -9.11 -7.43 9.36
C ASN A 55 -10.02 -8.65 9.16
N ARG A 56 -9.84 -9.39 8.05
CA ARG A 56 -10.57 -10.64 7.82
C ARG A 56 -10.16 -11.74 8.80
N LYS A 57 -8.87 -11.86 9.14
CA LYS A 57 -8.38 -12.82 10.15
C LYS A 57 -8.93 -12.50 11.53
N ILE A 58 -8.89 -11.24 11.95
CA ILE A 58 -9.47 -10.77 13.21
C ILE A 58 -10.96 -11.12 13.25
N ARG A 59 -11.72 -10.74 12.21
CA ARG A 59 -13.17 -11.02 12.14
C ARG A 59 -13.49 -12.51 12.29
N ARG A 60 -12.81 -13.38 11.54
CA ARG A 60 -13.03 -14.85 11.62
C ARG A 60 -12.75 -15.40 13.03
N ARG A 61 -11.73 -14.89 13.71
CA ARG A 61 -11.37 -15.35 15.05
C ARG A 61 -12.31 -14.81 16.13
N THR A 62 -12.77 -13.57 16.00
CA THR A 62 -13.80 -13.03 16.90
C THR A 62 -15.14 -13.73 16.69
N ASP A 63 -15.49 -14.09 15.45
CA ASP A 63 -16.71 -14.81 15.12
C ASP A 63 -16.76 -16.20 15.80
N SER A 64 -15.61 -16.82 16.07
CA SER A 64 -15.53 -18.12 16.76
C SER A 64 -15.85 -18.04 18.26
N VAL A 65 -15.66 -16.87 18.89
CA VAL A 65 -15.98 -16.63 20.31
C VAL A 65 -17.40 -16.11 20.47
N GLY A 66 -17.90 -15.34 19.50
CA GLY A 66 -19.25 -14.79 19.48
C GLY A 66 -19.41 -13.57 20.37
N ILE A 67 -19.56 -13.76 21.69
CA ILE A 67 -19.88 -12.68 22.66
C ILE A 67 -18.75 -12.53 23.68
N PHE A 68 -18.37 -11.29 23.98
CA PHE A 68 -17.37 -10.96 24.99
C PHE A 68 -18.03 -10.37 26.26
N PRO A 69 -17.54 -10.72 27.46
CA PRO A 69 -18.13 -10.28 28.73
C PRO A 69 -17.89 -8.79 29.04
N ASN A 70 -16.82 -8.20 28.52
CA ASN A 70 -16.50 -6.77 28.64
C ASN A 70 -15.51 -6.33 27.54
N ARG A 71 -15.22 -5.02 27.49
CA ARG A 71 -14.27 -4.45 26.52
C ARG A 71 -12.84 -4.97 26.70
N ASP A 72 -12.41 -5.22 27.93
CA ASP A 72 -11.04 -5.67 28.20
C ASP A 72 -10.81 -7.09 27.69
N ALA A 73 -11.82 -7.95 27.73
CA ALA A 73 -11.77 -9.30 27.20
C ALA A 73 -11.53 -9.31 25.68
N ILE A 74 -12.24 -8.47 24.91
CA ILE A 74 -12.02 -8.36 23.46
C ILE A 74 -10.66 -7.74 23.12
N VAL A 75 -10.21 -6.73 23.89
CA VAL A 75 -8.88 -6.14 23.70
C VAL A 75 -7.80 -7.21 23.89
N ARG A 76 -7.86 -7.99 24.98
CA ARG A 76 -6.91 -9.07 25.24
C ARG A 76 -6.92 -10.15 24.16
N PHE A 77 -8.12 -10.51 23.65
CA PHE A 77 -8.25 -11.46 22.56
C PHE A 77 -7.62 -10.95 21.26
N ILE A 78 -7.94 -9.73 20.85
CA ILE A 78 -7.37 -9.13 19.63
C ILE A 78 -5.85 -8.95 19.80
N SER A 79 -5.37 -8.52 20.96
CA SER A 79 -3.94 -8.44 21.24
C SER A 79 -3.24 -9.78 21.06
N ALA A 80 -3.82 -10.88 21.57
CA ALA A 80 -3.25 -12.22 21.36
C ALA A 80 -3.20 -12.61 19.88
N VAL A 81 -4.24 -12.31 19.10
CA VAL A 81 -4.26 -12.56 17.64
C VAL A 81 -3.19 -11.74 16.92
N LEU A 82 -2.98 -10.48 17.33
CA LEU A 82 -1.96 -9.62 16.75
C LEU A 82 -0.54 -10.07 17.11
N THR A 83 -0.31 -10.53 18.34
CA THR A 83 0.97 -11.10 18.74
C THR A 83 1.30 -12.33 17.90
N GLU A 84 0.37 -13.29 17.79
CA GLU A 84 0.57 -14.46 16.95
C GLU A 84 0.86 -14.10 15.49
N GLN A 85 0.16 -13.10 14.96
CA GLN A 85 0.44 -12.62 13.60
C GLN A 85 1.82 -12.00 13.44
N THR A 86 2.26 -11.27 14.46
CA THR A 86 3.56 -10.60 14.48
C THR A 86 4.67 -11.65 14.51
N ASP A 87 4.51 -12.69 15.31
CA ASP A 87 5.46 -13.81 15.40
C ASP A 87 5.54 -14.57 14.06
N GLU A 88 4.39 -14.90 13.44
CA GLU A 88 4.31 -15.54 12.11
C GLU A 88 5.04 -14.70 11.05
N TRP A 89 4.84 -13.37 11.04
CA TRP A 89 5.54 -12.49 10.09
C TRP A 89 7.04 -12.36 10.36
N ALA A 90 7.46 -12.41 11.63
CA ALA A 90 8.87 -12.38 11.98
C ALA A 90 9.61 -13.65 11.50
N GLU A 91 8.92 -14.79 11.46
CA GLU A 91 9.48 -16.10 11.09
C GLU A 91 9.41 -16.40 9.58
N GLU A 92 8.29 -16.11 8.92
CA GLU A 92 8.02 -16.61 7.56
C GLU A 92 8.11 -15.55 6.44
N CYS A 93 7.99 -14.25 6.72
CA CYS A 93 7.70 -13.27 5.67
C CYS A 93 8.68 -12.08 5.61
N ARG A 94 9.63 -12.13 4.67
CA ARG A 94 10.23 -10.90 4.13
C ARG A 94 9.33 -10.34 3.03
N TYR A 95 8.36 -9.53 3.43
CA TYR A 95 7.43 -8.84 2.53
C TYR A 95 8.14 -7.86 1.57
N LEU A 96 9.35 -7.41 1.94
CA LEU A 96 10.23 -6.60 1.11
C LEU A 96 11.59 -7.28 0.99
N GLY A 97 12.14 -7.29 -0.23
CA GLY A 97 13.49 -7.79 -0.48
C GLY A 97 14.53 -6.97 0.28
N LEU A 98 15.59 -7.64 0.77
CA LEU A 98 16.65 -7.00 1.56
C LEU A 98 17.32 -5.83 0.83
N GLU A 99 17.50 -5.96 -0.49
CA GLU A 99 18.09 -4.93 -1.32
C GLU A 99 17.21 -3.67 -1.37
N ILE A 100 15.90 -3.85 -1.61
CA ILE A 100 14.94 -2.75 -1.65
C ILE A 100 14.85 -2.09 -0.27
N LEU A 101 14.85 -2.88 0.82
CA LEU A 101 14.91 -2.35 2.19
C LEU A 101 16.17 -1.53 2.45
N ALA A 102 17.33 -1.98 1.97
CA ALA A 102 18.58 -1.23 2.09
C ALA A 102 18.50 0.09 1.31
N LYS A 103 17.99 0.07 0.06
CA LYS A 103 17.78 1.27 -0.76
C LYS A 103 16.82 2.26 -0.08
N SER A 104 15.72 1.79 0.50
CA SER A 104 14.75 2.61 1.24
C SER A 104 15.33 3.28 2.50
N ARG A 105 16.39 2.73 3.09
CA ARG A 105 17.08 3.32 4.26
C ARG A 105 18.07 4.41 3.87
N LEU A 106 18.55 4.44 2.62
CA LEU A 106 19.70 5.25 2.20
C LEU A 106 19.33 6.59 1.55
N SER A 107 18.13 6.77 0.97
CA SER A 107 17.73 8.10 0.46
C SER A 107 16.24 8.23 0.09
N PRO A 108 15.65 9.43 0.29
CA PRO A 108 14.36 9.85 -0.30
C PRO A 108 14.36 10.14 -1.81
N THR A 109 15.49 10.21 -2.54
CA THR A 109 15.49 10.67 -3.95
C THR A 109 16.58 10.10 -4.85
N ALA A 110 17.23 8.99 -4.47
CA ALA A 110 18.35 8.44 -5.25
C ALA A 110 17.99 7.31 -6.25
N ASN A 111 16.71 7.07 -6.54
CA ASN A 111 16.34 6.09 -7.57
C ASN A 111 15.83 6.80 -8.84
N ARG A 112 16.76 7.41 -9.57
CA ARG A 112 16.54 7.80 -10.97
C ARG A 112 16.27 6.50 -11.72
N TYR A 113 15.07 6.36 -12.27
CA TYR A 113 14.56 5.19 -13.00
C TYR A 113 15.65 4.41 -13.75
N GLU A 114 16.23 3.40 -13.10
CA GLU A 114 16.96 2.35 -13.80
C GLU A 114 15.87 1.47 -14.43
N HIS A 115 15.48 1.79 -15.67
CA HIS A 115 14.84 0.80 -16.52
C HIS A 115 15.87 -0.30 -16.72
N GLU A 116 15.70 -1.45 -16.07
CA GLU A 116 16.16 -2.69 -16.69
C GLU A 116 15.39 -2.78 -18.02
N GLU A 117 16.08 -2.50 -19.12
CA GLU A 117 15.62 -2.88 -20.45
C GLU A 117 15.35 -4.38 -20.40
N THR A 118 14.10 -4.76 -20.14
CA THR A 118 13.65 -6.10 -20.46
C THR A 118 13.70 -6.17 -21.98
N GLN A 119 14.81 -6.66 -22.50
CA GLN A 119 15.01 -6.93 -23.91
C GLN A 119 13.95 -7.93 -24.32
N MET A 120 12.85 -7.41 -24.88
CA MET A 120 11.80 -8.22 -25.48
C MET A 120 12.47 -9.10 -26.54
N PRO A 121 12.36 -10.44 -26.46
CA PRO A 121 12.91 -11.28 -27.51
C PRO A 121 12.22 -10.88 -28.82
N ALA A 122 13.02 -10.49 -29.81
CA ALA A 122 12.54 -10.10 -31.12
C ALA A 122 11.65 -11.23 -31.67
N LEU A 123 10.38 -10.92 -31.90
CA LEU A 123 9.52 -11.79 -32.70
C LEU A 123 10.13 -11.78 -34.11
N THR A 124 10.83 -12.86 -34.44
CA THR A 124 11.29 -13.14 -35.78
C THR A 124 10.06 -13.49 -36.61
N ASN A 125 9.90 -12.78 -37.73
CA ASN A 125 8.80 -12.95 -38.70
C ASN A 125 8.75 -14.37 -39.27
#